data_AF-A0A3P8M1R7-F1
#
_entry.id   AF-A0A3P8M1R7-F1
#
_cell.length_a   1.000
_cell.length_b   1.000
_cell.length_c   1.000
_cell.angle_alpha   90.00
_cell.angle_beta   90.00
_cell.angle_gamma   90.00
#
_symmetry.space_group_name_H-M   'P 1'
#
loop_
_entity.id
_entity.type
_entity.pdbx_description
1 polymer ?
#
loop_
_entity_poly.entity_id
_entity_poly.type
_entity_poly.pdbx_seq_one_letter_code
_entity_poly.pdbx_strand_id
1 'polypeptide(L)'
;MVFSQFTWMPARLYWNNVDGAHHFAAARFLATQLSQPVSLTGQLNTYSINPQKIRQLTAQWDLFLVPEGIVYGEFKDALLRLKCPFGVSNPPHWENGDEQHFRVIWLERHQTAPARVSRPLAQAGFPSLSQQLSELK
;
A
#
# COMPACT_ATOMS: atom_id res chain seq x y z
N MET A 1 7.10 23.67 -11.48
CA MET A 1 7.28 22.87 -10.24
C MET A 1 5.96 22.15 -9.94
N VAL A 2 5.99 20.86 -9.61
CA VAL A 2 4.78 20.07 -9.35
C VAL A 2 4.82 19.53 -7.93
N PHE A 3 3.77 19.78 -7.16
CA PHE A 3 3.56 19.27 -5.82
C PHE A 3 2.43 18.24 -5.82
N SER A 4 2.53 17.23 -4.97
CA SER A 4 1.50 16.23 -4.74
C SER A 4 1.06 16.27 -3.28
N GLN A 5 -0.25 16.16 -3.07
CA GLN A 5 -0.82 15.83 -1.78
C GLN A 5 -1.69 14.57 -1.91
N PHE A 6 -1.68 13.74 -0.87
CA PHE A 6 -2.41 12.48 -0.82
C PHE A 6 -3.38 12.50 0.34
N THR A 7 -4.66 12.21 0.11
CA THR A 7 -5.68 12.30 1.18
C THR A 7 -5.45 11.33 2.32
N TRP A 8 -4.79 10.19 2.07
CA TRP A 8 -4.43 9.18 3.06
C TRP A 8 -3.14 9.49 3.84
N MET A 9 -2.44 10.58 3.51
CA MET A 9 -1.29 11.09 4.26
C MET A 9 -1.46 12.59 4.52
N PRO A 10 -2.42 12.97 5.40
CA PRO A 10 -2.69 14.38 5.68
C PRO A 10 -1.45 15.08 6.25
N ALA A 11 -1.35 16.39 6.01
CA ALA A 11 -0.25 17.28 6.42
C ALA A 11 1.11 17.07 5.71
N ARG A 12 1.19 16.22 4.67
CA ARG A 12 2.41 16.07 3.86
C ARG A 12 2.21 16.62 2.45
N LEU A 13 3.17 17.44 2.02
CA LEU A 13 3.32 17.90 0.65
C LEU A 13 4.58 17.27 0.06
N TYR A 14 4.43 16.62 -1.09
CA TYR A 14 5.53 15.99 -1.80
C TYR A 14 5.89 16.87 -2.99
N TRP A 15 7.17 17.16 -3.15
CA TRP A 15 7.64 17.84 -4.34
C TRP A 15 8.10 16.79 -5.36
N ASN A 16 7.44 16.75 -6.51
CA ASN A 16 7.74 15.78 -7.57
C ASN A 16 8.64 16.46 -8.61
N ASN A 17 9.93 16.55 -8.32
CA ASN A 17 10.90 16.96 -9.33
C ASN A 17 11.46 15.73 -10.03
N VAL A 18 11.55 15.81 -11.35
CA VAL A 18 12.35 14.85 -12.13
C VAL A 18 13.75 15.44 -12.17
N ASP A 19 14.68 14.78 -11.49
CA ASP A 19 16.08 15.22 -11.32
C ASP A 19 16.26 16.53 -10.51
N GLY A 20 17.48 16.86 -10.10
CA GLY A 20 17.82 18.13 -9.43
C GLY A 20 17.46 18.23 -7.94
N ALA A 21 17.12 17.13 -7.27
CA ALA A 21 16.88 17.12 -5.82
C ALA A 21 18.09 17.66 -5.04
N HIS A 22 19.31 17.34 -5.49
CA HIS A 22 20.54 17.83 -4.89
C HIS A 22 20.77 19.34 -5.13
N HIS A 23 20.43 19.86 -6.32
CA HIS A 23 20.49 21.30 -6.60
C HIS A 23 19.53 22.09 -5.72
N PHE A 24 18.32 21.58 -5.49
CA PHE A 24 17.38 22.20 -4.58
C PHE A 24 17.83 22.11 -3.12
N ALA A 25 18.37 20.97 -2.68
CA ALA A 25 18.92 20.85 -1.33
C ALA A 25 20.02 21.91 -1.10
N ALA A 26 20.92 22.10 -2.08
CA ALA A 26 21.93 23.14 -2.04
C ALA A 26 21.33 24.56 -2.03
N ALA A 27 20.38 24.85 -2.91
CA ALA A 27 19.71 26.16 -2.96
C ALA A 27 18.94 26.47 -1.66
N ARG A 28 18.24 25.49 -1.10
CA ARG A 28 17.54 25.59 0.19
C ARG A 28 18.51 25.82 1.34
N PHE A 29 19.64 25.11 1.35
CA PHE A 29 20.69 25.31 2.34
C PHE A 29 21.22 26.75 2.29
N LEU A 30 21.58 27.25 1.12
CA LEU A 30 22.05 28.62 0.93
C LEU A 30 20.99 29.67 1.34
N ALA A 31 19.74 29.50 0.93
CA ALA A 31 18.65 30.40 1.32
C ALA A 31 18.47 30.46 2.84
N THR A 32 18.63 29.33 3.53
CA THR A 32 18.57 29.25 5.00
C THR A 32 19.74 29.99 5.64
N GLN A 33 20.97 29.79 5.13
CA GLN A 33 22.17 30.48 5.65
C GLN A 33 22.07 32.00 5.47
N LEU A 34 21.48 32.46 4.37
CA LEU A 34 21.33 33.87 4.04
C LEU A 34 20.07 34.50 4.65
N SER A 35 19.26 33.74 5.40
CA SER A 35 17.96 34.15 5.94
C SER A 35 17.04 34.77 4.87
N GLN A 36 17.13 34.28 3.63
CA GLN A 36 16.33 34.76 2.51
C GLN A 36 15.10 33.88 2.34
N PRO A 37 13.87 34.44 2.49
CA PRO A 37 12.67 33.70 2.19
C PRO A 37 12.56 33.50 0.66
N VAL A 38 12.56 32.24 0.22
CA VAL A 38 12.34 31.88 -1.18
C VAL A 38 10.95 31.27 -1.32
N SER A 39 10.03 32.01 -1.92
CA SER A 39 8.69 31.50 -2.23
C SER A 39 8.75 30.50 -3.38
N LEU A 40 8.25 29.29 -3.14
CA LEU A 40 8.10 28.27 -4.16
C LEU A 40 6.66 28.29 -4.68
N THR A 41 6.50 28.45 -5.99
CA THR A 41 5.20 28.39 -6.66
C THR A 41 5.19 27.25 -7.68
N GLY A 42 4.05 26.58 -7.78
CA GLY A 42 3.89 25.43 -8.65
C GLY A 42 2.48 24.89 -8.64
N GLN A 43 2.25 23.89 -9.49
CA GLN A 43 0.98 23.19 -9.56
C GLN A 43 0.86 22.22 -8.39
N LEU A 44 -0.26 22.24 -7.68
CA LEU A 44 -0.60 21.26 -6.65
C LEU A 44 -1.60 20.24 -7.19
N ASN A 45 -1.18 18.98 -7.27
CA ASN A 45 -2.03 17.85 -7.62
C ASN A 45 -2.51 17.15 -6.36
N THR A 46 -3.81 16.89 -6.28
CA THR A 46 -4.44 16.18 -5.16
C THR A 46 -4.83 14.79 -5.60
N TYR A 47 -4.36 13.78 -4.88
CA TYR A 47 -4.67 12.38 -5.13
C TYR A 47 -5.50 11.83 -3.98
N SER A 48 -6.63 11.24 -4.33
CA SER A 48 -7.54 10.57 -3.40
C SER A 48 -7.78 9.14 -3.83
N ILE A 49 -7.98 8.26 -2.86
CA ILE A 49 -8.44 6.89 -3.13
C ILE A 49 -9.92 6.94 -3.49
N ASN A 50 -10.34 6.14 -4.48
CA ASN A 50 -11.74 6.05 -4.84
C ASN A 50 -12.46 5.09 -3.86
N PRO A 51 -13.31 5.58 -2.94
CA PRO A 51 -13.92 4.75 -1.91
C PRO A 51 -14.94 3.74 -2.49
N GLN A 52 -15.55 4.04 -3.64
CA GLN A 52 -16.43 3.09 -4.32
C GLN A 52 -15.65 1.90 -4.86
N LYS A 53 -14.46 2.13 -5.43
CA LYS A 53 -13.57 1.06 -5.88
C LYS A 53 -13.07 0.20 -4.73
N ILE A 54 -12.77 0.81 -3.58
CA ILE A 54 -12.43 0.06 -2.36
C ILE A 54 -13.59 -0.82 -1.92
N ARG A 55 -14.82 -0.28 -1.83
CA ARG A 55 -16.00 -1.09 -1.46
C ARG A 55 -16.24 -2.24 -2.44
N GLN A 56 -16.07 -2.03 -3.74
CA GLN A 56 -16.19 -3.09 -4.74
C GLN A 56 -15.13 -4.18 -4.52
N LEU A 57 -13.88 -3.78 -4.26
CA LEU A 57 -12.78 -4.67 -3.98
C LEU A 57 -13.03 -5.51 -2.71
N THR A 58 -13.39 -4.88 -1.60
CA THR A 58 -13.59 -5.54 -0.30
C THR A 58 -14.92 -6.30 -0.21
N ALA A 59 -15.88 -6.01 -1.10
CA ALA A 59 -17.08 -6.82 -1.26
C ALA A 59 -16.77 -8.18 -1.90
N GLN A 60 -15.87 -8.23 -2.90
CA GLN A 60 -15.54 -9.42 -3.66
C GLN A 60 -14.38 -10.23 -3.05
N TRP A 61 -13.41 -9.58 -2.41
CA TRP A 61 -12.15 -10.20 -2.00
C TRP A 61 -11.85 -10.00 -0.50
N ASP A 62 -11.47 -11.08 0.16
CA ASP A 62 -10.75 -11.03 1.42
C ASP A 62 -9.23 -11.01 1.11
N LEU A 63 -8.56 -9.96 1.58
CA LEU A 63 -7.14 -9.71 1.35
C LEU A 63 -6.37 -9.84 2.65
N PHE A 64 -5.35 -10.69 2.67
CA PHE A 64 -4.50 -10.92 3.83
C PHE A 64 -3.03 -10.68 3.52
N LEU A 65 -2.30 -10.04 4.44
CA LEU A 65 -0.84 -9.99 4.40
C LEU A 65 -0.28 -11.28 5.00
N VAL A 66 0.55 -11.98 4.23
CA VAL A 66 1.22 -13.20 4.68
C VAL A 66 2.72 -13.08 4.41
N PRO A 67 3.60 -13.43 5.36
CA PRO A 67 5.05 -13.43 5.14
C PRO A 67 5.44 -14.30 3.94
N GLU A 68 6.31 -13.78 3.07
CA GLU A 68 6.70 -14.44 1.82
C GLU A 68 7.26 -15.85 2.04
N GLY A 69 8.08 -16.03 3.09
CA GLY A 69 8.67 -17.33 3.44
C GLY A 69 7.63 -18.41 3.78
N ILE A 70 6.41 -18.03 4.16
CA ILE A 70 5.32 -18.96 4.45
C ILE A 70 4.49 -19.24 3.18
N VAL A 71 4.30 -18.23 2.33
CA VAL A 71 3.40 -18.30 1.16
C VAL A 71 3.78 -19.41 0.20
N TYR A 72 5.05 -19.51 -0.18
CA TYR A 72 5.50 -20.45 -1.22
C TYR A 72 5.85 -21.85 -0.71
N GLY A 73 5.69 -22.10 0.60
CA GLY A 73 5.86 -23.42 1.22
C GLY A 73 4.52 -24.06 1.58
N GLU A 74 4.39 -24.44 2.84
CA GLU A 74 3.24 -25.20 3.37
C GLU A 74 1.90 -24.54 3.11
N PHE A 75 1.84 -23.21 3.10
CA PHE A 75 0.60 -22.48 2.86
C PHE A 75 0.06 -22.74 1.44
N LYS A 76 0.87 -22.54 0.40
CA LYS A 76 0.48 -22.82 -0.98
C LYS A 76 0.13 -24.29 -1.16
N ASP A 77 0.91 -25.20 -0.61
CA ASP A 77 0.62 -26.64 -0.71
C ASP A 77 -0.72 -27.00 -0.06
N ALA A 78 -1.04 -26.42 1.09
CA ALA A 78 -2.33 -26.60 1.74
C ALA A 78 -3.49 -26.09 0.87
N LEU A 79 -3.36 -24.90 0.27
CA LEU A 79 -4.37 -24.36 -0.64
C LEU A 79 -4.58 -25.24 -1.88
N LEU A 80 -3.49 -25.77 -2.46
CA LEU A 80 -3.55 -26.69 -3.59
C LEU A 80 -4.25 -28.00 -3.23
N ARG A 81 -3.94 -28.60 -2.07
CA ARG A 81 -4.62 -29.82 -1.58
C ARG A 81 -6.11 -29.60 -1.34
N LEU A 82 -6.47 -28.42 -0.86
CA LEU A 82 -7.88 -28.00 -0.68
C LEU A 82 -8.56 -27.61 -1.99
N LYS A 83 -7.84 -27.60 -3.12
CA LYS A 83 -8.30 -27.08 -4.42
C LYS A 83 -8.89 -25.67 -4.29
N CYS A 84 -8.30 -24.86 -3.42
CA CYS A 84 -8.72 -23.48 -3.17
C CYS A 84 -8.07 -22.57 -4.22
N PRO A 85 -8.86 -21.88 -5.07
CA PRO A 85 -8.30 -20.84 -5.93
C PRO A 85 -7.89 -19.64 -5.08
N PHE A 86 -6.76 -19.03 -5.41
CA PHE A 86 -6.26 -17.83 -4.73
C PHE A 86 -5.38 -17.01 -5.67
N GLY A 87 -5.30 -15.70 -5.42
CA GLY A 87 -4.35 -14.80 -6.05
C GLY A 87 -3.20 -14.43 -5.11
N VAL A 88 -2.07 -14.03 -5.67
CA VAL A 88 -0.91 -13.53 -4.93
C VAL A 88 -0.42 -12.26 -5.61
N SER A 89 -0.21 -11.18 -4.85
CA SER A 89 0.39 -9.95 -5.35
C SER A 89 1.40 -9.38 -4.36
N ASN A 90 2.24 -8.47 -4.85
CA ASN A 90 3.15 -7.70 -4.00
C ASN A 90 2.42 -6.56 -3.31
N PRO A 91 2.72 -6.26 -2.04
CA PRO A 91 2.42 -4.95 -1.48
C PRO A 91 3.30 -3.87 -2.15
N PRO A 92 2.98 -2.57 -1.98
CA PRO A 92 3.85 -1.49 -2.40
C PRO A 92 5.27 -1.65 -1.83
N HIS A 93 6.29 -1.43 -2.65
CA HIS A 93 7.66 -1.46 -2.19
C HIS A 93 7.96 -0.21 -1.36
N TRP A 94 8.64 -0.36 -0.24
CA TRP A 94 9.06 0.75 0.60
C TRP A 94 10.57 0.92 0.46
N GLU A 95 11.04 2.10 0.01
CA GLU A 95 12.47 2.36 -0.23
C GLU A 95 13.36 2.23 1.02
N ASN A 96 12.78 2.22 2.23
CA ASN A 96 13.49 2.06 3.51
C ASN A 96 12.77 1.09 4.46
N GLY A 97 11.96 0.17 3.94
CA GLY A 97 11.31 -0.85 4.77
C GLY A 97 12.31 -1.93 5.18
N ASP A 98 12.15 -2.49 6.38
CA ASP A 98 12.88 -3.71 6.79
C ASP A 98 12.76 -4.80 5.70
N GLU A 99 13.74 -5.69 5.62
CA GLU A 99 13.80 -6.85 4.70
C GLU A 99 12.63 -7.85 4.85
N GLN A 100 11.61 -7.52 5.64
CA GLN A 100 10.42 -8.33 5.82
C GLN A 100 9.53 -8.25 4.57
N HIS A 101 9.69 -9.25 3.71
CA HIS A 101 8.87 -9.42 2.52
C HIS A 101 7.52 -10.06 2.86
N PHE A 102 6.44 -9.35 2.54
CA PHE A 102 5.08 -9.84 2.64
C PHE A 102 4.49 -10.01 1.24
N ARG A 103 3.49 -10.89 1.12
CA ARG A 103 2.62 -10.99 -0.05
C ARG A 103 1.18 -10.76 0.37
N VAL A 104 0.40 -10.24 -0.58
CA VAL A 104 -1.04 -10.13 -0.43
C VAL A 104 -1.68 -11.38 -1.01
N ILE A 105 -2.42 -12.12 -0.19
CA ILE A 105 -3.22 -13.27 -0.60
C ILE A 105 -4.64 -12.82 -0.87
N TRP A 106 -5.15 -13.17 -2.05
CA TRP A 106 -6.47 -12.81 -2.54
C TRP A 106 -7.39 -14.02 -2.48
N LEU A 107 -8.47 -13.93 -1.69
CA LEU A 107 -9.47 -14.98 -1.54
C LEU A 107 -10.84 -14.45 -1.95
N GLU A 108 -11.46 -15.06 -2.96
CA GLU A 108 -12.77 -14.61 -3.43
C GLU A 108 -13.89 -15.02 -2.46
N ARG A 109 -14.60 -14.04 -1.92
CA ARG A 109 -15.55 -14.22 -0.80
C ARG A 109 -16.76 -15.07 -1.16
N HIS A 110 -17.15 -15.06 -2.43
CA HIS A 110 -18.33 -15.76 -2.92
C HIS A 110 -18.07 -17.20 -3.36
N GLN A 111 -16.82 -17.66 -3.28
CA GLN A 111 -16.47 -19.06 -3.52
C GLN A 111 -16.32 -19.84 -2.22
N THR A 112 -16.83 -21.09 -2.21
CA THR A 112 -16.86 -21.92 -1.00
C THR A 112 -15.48 -22.22 -0.43
N ALA A 113 -14.50 -22.58 -1.27
CA ALA A 113 -13.16 -22.95 -0.79
C ALA A 113 -12.37 -21.74 -0.24
N PRO A 114 -12.26 -20.59 -0.96
CA PRO A 114 -11.59 -19.41 -0.42
C PRO A 114 -12.26 -18.83 0.82
N ALA A 115 -13.60 -18.81 0.89
CA ALA A 115 -14.32 -18.36 2.08
C ALA A 115 -14.03 -19.24 3.32
N ARG A 116 -13.82 -20.55 3.11
CA ARG A 116 -13.42 -21.48 4.19
C ARG A 116 -11.99 -21.26 4.66
N VAL A 117 -11.08 -20.83 3.79
CA VAL A 117 -9.68 -20.49 4.12
C VAL A 117 -9.56 -19.12 4.80
N SER A 118 -10.38 -18.16 4.37
CA SER A 118 -10.40 -16.80 4.93
C SER A 118 -10.68 -16.79 6.44
N ARG A 119 -11.60 -17.65 6.91
CA ARG A 119 -11.96 -17.74 8.34
C ARG A 119 -10.77 -18.12 9.25
N PRO A 120 -10.03 -19.23 9.02
CA PRO A 120 -8.81 -19.53 9.75
C PRO A 120 -7.76 -18.42 9.72
N LEU A 121 -7.56 -17.75 8.58
CA LEU A 121 -6.57 -16.65 8.50
C LEU A 121 -6.97 -15.48 9.40
N ALA A 122 -8.24 -15.09 9.39
CA ALA A 122 -8.76 -14.08 10.30
C ALA A 122 -8.65 -14.52 11.77
N GLN A 123 -9.00 -15.77 12.09
CA GLN A 123 -8.91 -16.32 13.45
C GLN A 123 -7.47 -16.42 13.97
N ALA A 124 -6.52 -16.72 13.09
CA ALA A 124 -5.10 -16.75 13.40
C ALA A 124 -4.46 -15.36 13.52
N GLY A 125 -5.22 -14.29 13.24
CA GLY A 125 -4.76 -12.91 13.41
C GLY A 125 -3.90 -12.38 12.26
N PHE A 126 -3.97 -12.99 11.07
CA PHE A 126 -3.29 -12.42 9.90
C PHE A 126 -3.90 -11.04 9.55
N PRO A 127 -3.09 -10.00 9.28
CA PRO A 127 -3.61 -8.68 8.99
C PRO A 127 -4.52 -8.66 7.74
N SER A 128 -5.75 -8.15 7.91
CA SER A 128 -6.69 -7.97 6.81
C SER A 128 -6.50 -6.61 6.14
N LEU A 129 -6.00 -6.63 4.90
CA LEU A 129 -5.93 -5.41 4.08
C LEU A 129 -7.33 -4.93 3.70
N SER A 130 -8.30 -5.84 3.49
CA SER A 130 -9.67 -5.44 3.18
C SER A 130 -10.28 -4.59 4.30
N GLN A 131 -9.99 -4.93 5.57
CA GLN A 131 -10.42 -4.14 6.72
C GLN A 131 -9.73 -2.77 6.73
N GLN A 132 -8.40 -2.73 6.64
CA GLN A 132 -7.63 -1.48 6.64
C GLN A 132 -8.03 -0.54 5.49
N LEU A 133 -8.23 -1.07 4.29
CA LEU A 133 -8.69 -0.29 3.14
C LEU A 133 -10.08 0.29 3.37
N SER A 134 -10.97 -0.42 4.07
CA SER A 134 -12.32 0.05 4.38
C SER A 134 -12.34 1.20 5.39
N GLU A 135 -11.27 1.38 6.16
CA GLU A 135 -11.09 2.49 7.12
C GLU A 135 -10.55 3.77 6.45
N LEU A 136 -10.07 3.68 5.20
CA LEU A 136 -9.63 4.84 4.43
C LEU A 136 -10.84 5.68 4.02
N LYS A 137 -10.88 6.92 4.53
CA LYS A 137 -11.91 7.92 4.22
C LYS A 137 -11.58 8.70 2.95
#